data_AF-A0A7J6W2H6-F1
#
_entry.id   AF-A0A7J6W2H6-F1
#
_cell.length_a   1.000
_cell.length_b   1.000
_cell.length_c   1.000
_cell.angle_alpha   90.00
_cell.angle_beta   90.00
_cell.angle_gamma   90.00
#
_symmetry.space_group_name_H-M   'P 1'
#
loop_
_entity.id
_entity.type
_entity.pdbx_description
1 polymer ?
#
loop_
_entity_poly.entity_id
_entity_poly.type
_entity_poly.pdbx_seq_one_letter_code
_entity_poly.pdbx_strand_id
1 'polypeptide(L)'
;AEADGSNEYNNYQPGSLNTTNQIIRDLKNIDIVFHIGDICYANGYLSQWDQFTSQVEPISSTVPYMVASGNHERDWPGTGSFYGNMDSGGECGVPAETMYYVPATNRAKF
;
A
#
# COMPACT_ATOMS: atom_id res chain seq x y z
N ALA A 1 -9.07 0.76 6.36
CA ALA A 1 -10.23 1.46 6.94
C ALA A 1 -11.48 0.88 6.33
N GLU A 2 -12.34 0.28 7.13
CA GLU A 2 -13.51 -0.44 6.64
C GLU A 2 -14.71 0.48 6.37
N ALA A 3 -15.40 0.26 5.24
CA ALA A 3 -16.52 1.09 4.82
C ALA A 3 -17.75 0.98 5.74
N ASP A 4 -17.87 -0.14 6.45
CA ASP A 4 -18.94 -0.40 7.42
C ASP A 4 -18.63 0.17 8.83
N GLY A 5 -17.45 0.77 9.03
CA GLY A 5 -17.01 1.31 10.31
C GLY A 5 -16.54 0.25 11.31
N SER A 6 -16.33 -1.00 10.87
CA SER A 6 -15.66 -2.01 11.68
C SER A 6 -14.23 -1.57 12.05
N ASN A 7 -13.74 -2.07 13.18
CA ASN A 7 -12.39 -1.80 13.63
C ASN A 7 -11.46 -2.94 13.21
N GLU A 8 -10.19 -2.61 13.01
CA GLU A 8 -9.17 -3.53 12.55
C GLU A 8 -7.80 -3.16 13.15
N TYR A 9 -6.79 -4.00 12.94
CA TYR A 9 -5.43 -3.64 13.31
C TYR A 9 -4.97 -2.43 12.50
N ASN A 10 -4.14 -1.58 13.10
CA ASN A 10 -3.60 -0.39 12.45
C ASN A 10 -4.66 0.55 11.82
N ASN A 11 -5.87 0.62 12.39
CA ASN A 11 -6.96 1.47 11.89
C ASN A 11 -6.77 2.97 12.22
N TYR A 12 -5.77 3.60 11.60
CA TYR A 12 -5.41 5.00 11.83
C TYR A 12 -5.31 5.82 10.53
N GLN A 13 -5.91 5.34 9.43
CA GLN A 13 -5.99 6.05 8.14
C GLN A 13 -7.42 6.53 7.85
N PRO A 14 -8.00 7.46 8.64
CA PRO A 14 -9.40 7.87 8.49
C PRO A 14 -9.71 8.55 7.14
N GLY A 15 -8.69 9.05 6.44
CA GLY A 15 -8.82 9.64 5.10
C GLY A 15 -8.90 8.63 3.96
N SER A 16 -8.58 7.35 4.20
CA SER A 16 -8.36 6.32 3.15
C SER A 16 -9.57 6.18 2.20
N LEU A 17 -10.77 6.05 2.76
CA LEU A 17 -12.01 5.91 1.99
C LEU A 17 -12.35 7.17 1.21
N ASN A 18 -12.14 8.36 1.79
CA ASN A 18 -12.42 9.62 1.10
C ASN A 18 -11.50 9.82 -0.10
N THR A 19 -10.19 9.56 0.06
CA THR A 19 -9.23 9.65 -1.05
C THR A 19 -9.57 8.67 -2.16
N THR A 20 -9.83 7.41 -1.82
CA THR A 20 -10.23 6.37 -2.78
C THR A 20 -11.49 6.78 -3.55
N ASN A 21 -12.52 7.23 -2.83
CA ASN A 21 -13.78 7.66 -3.43
C ASN A 21 -13.63 8.86 -4.37
N GLN A 22 -12.76 9.82 -4.08
CA GLN A 22 -12.54 10.97 -4.96
C GLN A 22 -11.81 10.56 -6.23
N ILE A 23 -10.79 9.69 -6.14
CA ILE A 23 -10.09 9.18 -7.32
C ILE A 23 -11.07 8.38 -8.21
N ILE A 24 -11.90 7.52 -7.62
CA ILE A 24 -12.92 6.76 -8.36
C ILE A 24 -13.91 7.68 -9.07
N ARG A 25 -14.36 8.75 -8.40
CA ARG A 25 -15.31 9.72 -8.98
C ARG A 25 -14.74 10.45 -10.19
N ASP A 26 -13.46 10.80 -10.14
CA ASP A 26 -12.77 11.54 -11.21
C ASP A 26 -11.97 10.63 -12.16
N LEU A 27 -12.12 9.31 -12.05
CA LEU A 27 -11.26 8.33 -12.74
C LEU A 27 -11.27 8.49 -14.26
N LYS A 28 -12.36 9.01 -14.85
CA LYS A 28 -12.43 9.31 -16.29
C LYS A 28 -11.48 10.41 -16.75
N ASN A 29 -10.97 11.22 -15.83
CA ASN A 29 -10.05 12.33 -16.06
C ASN A 29 -8.66 12.06 -15.47
N ILE A 30 -8.41 10.85 -14.95
CA ILE A 30 -7.13 10.45 -14.34
C ILE A 30 -6.55 9.32 -15.19
N ASP A 31 -5.40 9.56 -15.82
CA ASP A 31 -4.77 8.59 -16.73
C ASP A 31 -3.86 7.58 -16.00
N ILE A 32 -3.35 7.95 -14.82
CA ILE A 32 -2.39 7.16 -14.03
C ILE A 32 -2.37 7.63 -12.57
N VAL A 33 -2.12 6.71 -11.64
CA VAL A 33 -1.97 6.99 -10.21
C VAL A 33 -0.59 6.57 -9.72
N PHE A 34 0.01 7.41 -8.86
CA PHE A 34 1.22 7.09 -8.11
C PHE A 34 0.92 7.14 -6.61
N HIS A 35 1.06 6.01 -5.91
CA HIS A 35 0.99 5.91 -4.46
C HIS A 35 2.42 5.76 -3.92
N ILE A 36 2.95 6.85 -3.37
CA ILE A 36 4.37 7.02 -3.09
C ILE A 36 4.81 6.49 -1.70
N GLY A 37 4.55 5.21 -1.43
CA GLY A 37 4.89 4.54 -0.17
C GLY A 37 3.77 4.55 0.85
N ASP A 38 3.94 3.77 1.91
CA ASP A 38 3.00 3.61 3.03
C ASP A 38 1.60 3.19 2.54
N ILE A 39 1.56 2.01 1.92
CA ILE A 39 0.50 1.57 1.03
C ILE A 39 -0.78 1.25 1.81
N CYS A 40 -0.71 0.26 2.70
CA CYS A 40 -1.87 -0.24 3.42
C CYS A 40 -1.71 -0.24 4.95
N TYR A 41 -0.50 0.00 5.45
CA TYR A 41 -0.17 -0.08 6.88
C TYR A 41 -0.55 -1.43 7.52
N ALA A 42 -0.50 -2.53 6.75
CA ALA A 42 -0.72 -3.87 7.26
C ALA A 42 0.24 -4.19 8.42
N ASN A 43 1.51 -3.76 8.30
CA ASN A 43 2.57 -3.87 9.31
C ASN A 43 2.55 -5.25 10.00
N GLY A 44 2.49 -6.31 9.21
CA GLY A 44 2.49 -7.71 9.67
C GLY A 44 1.11 -8.36 9.79
N TYR A 45 0.00 -7.60 9.77
CA TYR A 45 -1.36 -8.14 9.69
C TYR A 45 -1.77 -8.38 8.23
N LEU A 46 -1.18 -9.42 7.65
CA LEU A 46 -1.12 -9.66 6.20
C LEU A 46 -2.47 -9.69 5.48
N SER A 47 -3.58 -10.00 6.15
CA SER A 47 -4.92 -9.97 5.54
C SER A 47 -5.29 -8.60 4.98
N GLN A 48 -4.69 -7.52 5.49
CA GLN A 48 -4.97 -6.15 5.04
C GLN A 48 -4.39 -5.85 3.64
N TRP A 49 -3.46 -6.68 3.13
CA TRP A 49 -3.02 -6.57 1.74
C TRP A 49 -4.12 -6.96 0.75
N ASP A 50 -4.89 -8.01 1.03
CA ASP A 50 -6.05 -8.41 0.21
C ASP A 50 -7.18 -7.37 0.33
N GLN A 51 -7.40 -6.84 1.53
CA GLN A 51 -8.35 -5.74 1.76
C GLN A 51 -7.97 -4.50 0.96
N PHE A 52 -6.69 -4.08 0.98
CA PHE A 52 -6.23 -2.90 0.26
C PHE A 52 -6.34 -3.07 -1.26
N THR A 53 -5.91 -4.22 -1.79
CA THR A 53 -6.03 -4.51 -3.23
C THR A 53 -7.48 -4.50 -3.69
N SER A 54 -8.40 -5.01 -2.86
CA SER A 54 -9.85 -4.90 -3.09
C SER A 54 -10.36 -3.46 -3.02
N GLN A 55 -9.87 -2.66 -2.05
CA GLN A 55 -10.28 -1.27 -1.87
C GLN A 55 -9.93 -0.40 -3.10
N VAL A 56 -8.74 -0.60 -3.68
CA VAL A 56 -8.27 0.20 -4.83
C VAL A 56 -8.58 -0.46 -6.18
N GLU A 57 -9.17 -1.66 -6.21
CA GLU A 57 -9.51 -2.40 -7.44
C GLU A 57 -10.21 -1.52 -8.50
N PRO A 58 -11.22 -0.69 -8.18
CA PRO A 58 -11.88 0.13 -9.19
C PRO A 58 -10.95 1.10 -9.92
N ILE A 59 -9.86 1.51 -9.26
CA ILE A 59 -8.82 2.39 -9.81
C ILE A 59 -7.78 1.54 -10.55
N SER A 60 -7.17 0.57 -9.87
CA SER A 60 -6.00 -0.18 -10.36
C SER A 60 -6.32 -1.18 -11.48
N SER A 61 -7.57 -1.62 -11.61
CA SER A 61 -8.04 -2.42 -12.74
C SER A 61 -8.32 -1.60 -14.00
N THR A 62 -8.38 -0.27 -13.90
CA THR A 62 -8.73 0.65 -15.00
C THR A 62 -7.52 1.41 -15.52
N VAL A 63 -6.69 1.95 -14.61
CA VAL A 63 -5.49 2.74 -14.95
C VAL A 63 -4.29 2.21 -14.19
N PRO A 64 -3.05 2.42 -14.69
CA PRO A 64 -1.86 1.98 -13.97
C PRO A 64 -1.81 2.61 -12.56
N TYR A 65 -1.63 1.75 -11.55
CA TYR A 65 -1.48 2.12 -10.16
C TYR A 65 -0.03 1.83 -9.73
N MET A 66 0.82 2.83 -9.86
CA MET A 66 2.25 2.71 -9.58
C MET A 66 2.50 2.94 -8.09
N VAL A 67 3.35 2.12 -7.49
CA VAL A 67 3.72 2.24 -6.08
C VAL A 67 5.21 2.52 -5.90
N ALA A 68 5.57 3.16 -4.79
CA ALA A 68 6.93 3.19 -4.24
C ALA A 68 6.93 2.50 -2.87
N SER A 69 8.10 2.09 -2.36
CA SER A 69 8.21 1.51 -1.01
C SER A 69 8.38 2.60 0.04
N GLY A 70 7.56 2.58 1.10
CA GLY A 70 7.72 3.39 2.31
C GLY A 70 8.41 2.62 3.45
N ASN A 71 8.46 3.23 4.63
CA ASN A 71 9.00 2.60 5.84
C ASN A 71 8.07 1.48 6.35
N HIS A 72 6.74 1.64 6.22
CA HIS A 72 5.77 0.63 6.61
C HIS A 72 5.76 -0.61 5.69
N GLU A 73 6.37 -0.52 4.50
CA GLU A 73 6.62 -1.70 3.69
C GLU A 73 7.95 -2.36 4.06
N ARG A 74 9.01 -1.58 4.31
CA ARG A 74 10.39 -2.10 4.27
C ARG A 74 11.15 -2.15 5.59
N ASP A 75 10.91 -1.24 6.52
CA ASP A 75 11.82 -1.06 7.65
C ASP A 75 11.69 -2.21 8.67
N TRP A 76 12.82 -2.90 8.88
CA TRP A 76 12.96 -3.91 9.93
C TRP A 76 14.43 -4.04 10.36
N PRO A 77 14.76 -4.13 11.66
CA PRO A 77 16.15 -4.22 12.10
C PRO A 77 16.86 -5.44 11.52
N GLY A 78 18.12 -5.27 11.10
CA GLY A 78 18.96 -6.37 10.62
C GLY A 78 18.63 -6.89 9.22
N THR A 79 17.79 -6.19 8.44
CA THR A 79 17.36 -6.64 7.10
C THR A 79 18.01 -5.89 5.94
N GLY A 80 18.90 -4.93 6.22
CA GLY A 80 19.56 -4.12 5.19
C GLY A 80 18.76 -2.91 4.69
N SER A 81 17.62 -2.58 5.32
CA SER A 81 17.00 -1.25 5.17
C SER A 81 17.93 -0.16 5.70
N PHE A 82 17.89 1.03 5.09
CA PHE A 82 18.68 2.17 5.57
C PHE A 82 18.20 2.63 6.96
N TYR A 83 16.88 2.62 7.15
CA TYR A 83 16.25 2.85 8.44
C TYR A 83 16.04 1.52 9.16
N GLY A 84 16.48 1.45 10.42
CA GLY A 84 16.39 0.27 11.27
C GLY A 84 15.13 0.23 12.13
N ASN A 85 14.04 0.88 11.70
CA ASN A 85 12.77 0.91 12.43
C ASN A 85 12.09 -0.46 12.40
N MET A 86 11.01 -0.60 13.17
CA MET A 86 10.15 -1.80 13.16
C MET A 86 8.83 -1.55 12.41
N ASP A 87 8.77 -0.52 11.57
CA ASP A 87 7.53 0.04 11.02
C ASP A 87 6.80 -0.95 10.10
N SER A 88 7.54 -1.82 9.41
CA SER A 88 6.94 -2.88 8.58
C SER A 88 6.30 -4.01 9.35
N GLY A 89 6.44 -4.04 10.68
CA GLY A 89 5.89 -5.11 11.52
C GLY A 89 6.38 -6.52 11.14
N GLY A 90 7.57 -6.60 10.54
CA GLY A 90 8.21 -7.85 10.12
C GLY A 90 8.00 -8.21 8.65
N GLU A 91 7.26 -7.40 7.89
CA GLU A 91 7.03 -7.62 6.46
C GLU A 91 8.30 -7.48 5.63
N CYS A 92 9.22 -6.60 6.03
CA CYS A 92 10.55 -6.42 5.44
C CYS A 92 10.57 -6.31 3.90
N GLY A 93 9.52 -5.75 3.30
CA GLY A 93 9.35 -5.46 1.88
C GLY A 93 8.61 -6.55 1.10
N VAL A 94 8.50 -7.77 1.63
CA VAL A 94 8.07 -8.96 0.87
C VAL A 94 6.65 -8.82 0.28
N PRO A 95 5.64 -8.38 1.05
CA PRO A 95 4.30 -8.21 0.49
C PRO A 95 4.27 -7.12 -0.58
N ALA A 96 4.88 -5.97 -0.34
CA ALA A 96 4.85 -4.84 -1.28
C ALA A 96 5.49 -5.19 -2.64
N GLU A 97 6.66 -5.84 -2.64
CA GLU A 97 7.38 -6.22 -3.87
C GLU A 97 6.72 -7.38 -4.64
N THR A 98 5.78 -8.09 -3.98
CA THR A 98 5.07 -9.26 -4.54
C THR A 98 3.67 -8.89 -5.02
N MET A 99 2.89 -8.19 -4.20
CA MET A 99 1.50 -7.82 -4.47
C MET A 99 1.40 -6.76 -5.56
N TYR A 100 2.40 -5.87 -5.65
CA TYR A 100 2.49 -4.88 -6.71
C TYR A 100 3.66 -5.17 -7.64
N TYR A 101 3.41 -4.99 -8.94
CA TYR A 101 4.45 -5.01 -9.95
C TYR A 101 4.86 -3.59 -10.31
N VAL A 102 6.17 -3.36 -10.33
CA VAL A 102 6.80 -2.13 -10.81
C VAL A 102 7.99 -2.48 -11.71
N PRO A 103 8.31 -1.66 -12.72
CA PRO A 103 9.37 -1.95 -13.69
C PRO A 103 10.77 -1.64 -13.15
N ALA A 104 11.07 -2.04 -11.91
CA ALA A 104 12.40 -1.96 -11.32
C ALA A 104 13.25 -3.19 -11.73
N THR A 105 14.53 -2.99 -12.02
CA THR A 105 15.47 -4.09 -12.32
C THR A 105 15.53 -5.11 -11.18
N ASN A 106 15.45 -4.64 -9.93
CA ASN A 106 15.31 -5.46 -8.74
C ASN A 106 14.20 -4.87 -7.88
N ARG A 107 13.08 -5.60 -7.77
CA ARG A 107 11.89 -5.16 -7.01
C ARG A 107 12.08 -5.19 -5.50
N ALA A 108 13.18 -5.71 -4.97
CA ALA A 108 13.52 -5.51 -3.55
C ALA A 108 14.07 -4.11 -3.23
N LYS A 109 14.23 -3.25 -4.26
CA LYS A 109 14.81 -1.91 -4.16
C LYS A 109 14.05 -0.87 -5.02
N PHE A 110 12.73 -1.03 -5.12
CA PHE A 110 11.89 -0.11 -5.90
C PHE A 110 11.54 1.17 -5.14
#